data_AF-A0A8B6HSS6-F1
#
_entry.id   AF-A0A8B6HSS6-F1
#
_cell.length_a   1.000
_cell.length_b   1.000
_cell.length_c   1.000
_cell.angle_alpha   90.00
_cell.angle_beta   90.00
_cell.angle_gamma   90.00
#
_symmetry.space_group_name_H-M   'P 1'
#
loop_
_entity.id
_entity.type
_entity.pdbx_description
1 polymer ?
#
loop_
_entity_poly.entity_id
_entity_poly.type
_entity_poly.pdbx_seq_one_letter_code
_entity_poly.pdbx_strand_id
1 'polypeptide(L)'
;MFLLSLSFLLCIVNAVFADVDHCLWQGKRKAPGESWALGCKVHRCGDDGKVNTVINDGCENDNGLCLDLDTHWMDRKECAFFKCTMEESIYVIKQSKGCKVDGECYEQDDLVMPNACSVLKCDLNGILEVKKLGCDTSEGCKKNKEIWGKIEGESCVTEKCVARLVKGKRFISKIESLARSKHCKEKNADVCHRRGTNWHEYDSEEDKCHGIKCGRLGRRQIKRMKG
;
A
#
# COMPACT_ATOMS: atom_id res chain seq x y z
N MET A 1 64.41 10.43 -79.66
CA MET A 1 62.95 10.44 -79.41
C MET A 1 62.57 9.12 -78.75
N PHE A 2 62.64 9.03 -77.43
CA PHE A 2 62.00 7.96 -76.65
C PHE A 2 61.71 8.51 -75.25
N LEU A 3 60.44 8.39 -74.85
CA LEU A 3 59.84 8.85 -73.62
C LEU A 3 60.45 8.11 -72.42
N LEU A 4 61.06 8.85 -71.51
CA LEU A 4 61.47 8.34 -70.20
C LEU A 4 60.54 8.87 -69.12
N SER A 5 59.98 7.93 -68.36
CA SER A 5 59.92 7.98 -66.90
C SER A 5 58.94 8.98 -66.25
N LEU A 6 57.66 8.62 -66.26
CA LEU A 6 56.69 9.02 -65.22
C LEU A 6 56.21 7.77 -64.48
N SER A 7 57.03 7.20 -63.60
CA SER A 7 56.63 6.04 -62.76
C SER A 7 57.22 6.04 -61.35
N PHE A 8 57.74 7.17 -60.86
CA PHE A 8 58.36 7.26 -59.53
C PHE A 8 57.77 8.38 -58.67
N LEU A 9 56.45 8.47 -58.59
CA LEU A 9 55.75 9.34 -57.65
C LEU A 9 54.59 8.60 -56.97
N LEU A 10 54.88 7.38 -56.49
CA LEU A 10 53.92 6.53 -55.75
C LEU A 10 54.55 5.80 -54.57
N CYS A 11 55.66 6.30 -54.03
CA CYS A 11 56.30 5.71 -52.87
C CYS A 11 56.53 6.79 -51.81
N ILE A 12 56.17 6.43 -50.59
CA ILE A 12 56.27 7.21 -49.34
C ILE A 12 55.06 8.13 -49.09
N VAL A 13 53.84 7.59 -49.22
CA VAL A 13 52.90 7.79 -48.10
C VAL A 13 53.32 6.76 -47.06
N ASN A 14 54.32 7.11 -46.25
CA ASN A 14 54.52 6.44 -44.97
C ASN A 14 53.27 6.77 -44.16
N ALA A 15 52.22 5.96 -44.34
CA ALA A 15 51.21 5.80 -43.34
C ALA A 15 51.93 5.23 -42.12
N VAL A 16 52.48 6.14 -41.31
CA VAL A 16 52.64 5.91 -39.89
C VAL A 16 51.22 5.65 -39.43
N PHE A 17 50.79 4.38 -39.51
CA PHE A 17 49.67 3.90 -38.74
C PHE A 17 50.13 4.10 -37.30
N ALA A 18 49.85 5.29 -36.77
CA ALA A 18 49.85 5.51 -35.34
C ALA A 18 48.99 4.37 -34.80
N ASP A 19 49.63 3.46 -34.06
CA ASP A 19 48.97 2.32 -33.46
C ASP A 19 47.82 2.92 -32.66
N VAL A 20 46.60 2.76 -33.17
CA VAL A 20 45.44 3.39 -32.57
C VAL A 20 45.32 2.74 -31.20
N ASP A 21 45.50 3.52 -30.13
CA ASP A 21 45.62 2.98 -28.78
C ASP A 21 44.30 2.30 -28.39
N HIS A 22 44.29 0.96 -28.35
CA HIS A 22 43.11 0.19 -27.94
C HIS A 22 43.09 0.05 -26.42
N CYS A 23 41.90 0.11 -25.83
CA CYS A 23 41.75 -0.23 -24.42
C CYS A 23 41.71 -1.75 -24.23
N LEU A 24 42.33 -2.25 -23.16
CA LEU A 24 42.21 -3.65 -22.72
C LEU A 24 41.24 -3.74 -21.54
N TRP A 25 40.16 -4.51 -21.70
CA TRP A 25 39.17 -4.77 -20.65
C TRP A 25 38.85 -6.25 -20.54
N GLN A 26 39.07 -6.84 -19.36
CA GLN A 26 38.87 -8.28 -19.11
C GLN A 26 39.49 -9.17 -20.21
N GLY A 27 40.67 -8.80 -20.71
CA GLY A 27 41.39 -9.52 -21.76
C GLY A 27 40.88 -9.30 -23.19
N LYS A 28 39.87 -8.45 -23.41
CA LYS A 28 39.38 -8.07 -24.75
C LYS A 28 39.85 -6.68 -25.13
N ARG A 29 40.23 -6.48 -26.40
CA ARG A 29 40.54 -5.16 -26.96
C ARG A 29 39.25 -4.41 -27.31
N LYS A 30 39.23 -3.12 -27.02
CA LYS A 30 38.12 -2.20 -27.29
C LYS A 30 38.64 -1.04 -28.14
N ALA A 31 37.90 -0.68 -29.18
CA ALA A 31 38.30 0.41 -30.06
C ALA A 31 38.07 1.77 -29.38
N PRO A 32 38.87 2.81 -29.68
CA PRO A 32 38.57 4.17 -29.23
C PRO A 32 37.14 4.60 -29.57
N GLY A 33 36.50 5.25 -28.61
CA GLY A 33 35.09 5.63 -28.68
C GLY A 33 34.09 4.50 -28.36
N GLU A 34 34.51 3.22 -28.38
CA GLU A 34 33.64 2.10 -28.00
C GLU A 34 33.23 2.24 -26.54
N SER A 35 31.94 2.06 -26.27
CA SER A 35 31.37 2.10 -24.93
C SER A 35 30.75 0.76 -24.57
N TRP A 36 30.86 0.35 -23.29
CA TRP A 36 30.28 -0.88 -22.77
C TRP A 36 29.77 -0.67 -21.35
N ALA A 37 28.72 -1.39 -20.98
CA ALA A 37 28.17 -1.34 -19.63
C ALA A 37 28.77 -2.46 -18.75
N LEU A 38 29.06 -2.14 -17.50
CA LEU A 38 29.23 -3.12 -16.42
C LEU A 38 28.35 -2.68 -15.26
N GLY A 39 27.23 -3.38 -15.06
CA GLY A 39 26.14 -2.88 -14.24
C GLY A 39 25.68 -1.52 -14.74
N CYS A 40 25.61 -0.53 -13.84
CA CYS A 40 25.23 0.85 -14.19
C CYS A 40 26.38 1.78 -14.53
N LYS A 41 27.59 1.25 -14.61
CA LYS A 41 28.74 2.03 -15.08
C LYS A 41 28.89 1.85 -16.57
N VAL A 42 28.91 2.94 -17.32
CA VAL A 42 29.26 2.94 -18.73
C VAL A 42 30.74 3.24 -18.84
N HIS A 43 31.51 2.30 -19.33
CA HIS A 43 32.91 2.51 -19.64
C HIS A 43 33.03 2.92 -21.10
N ARG A 44 33.93 3.84 -21.40
CA ARG A 44 34.25 4.28 -22.75
C ARG A 44 35.76 4.23 -22.93
N CYS A 45 36.19 3.64 -24.04
CA CYS A 45 37.60 3.71 -24.43
C CYS A 45 37.89 5.13 -24.94
N GLY A 46 38.79 5.83 -24.26
CA GLY A 46 39.29 7.13 -24.70
C GLY A 46 40.19 7.00 -25.93
N ASP A 47 40.39 8.10 -26.64
CA ASP A 47 41.31 8.17 -27.77
C ASP A 47 42.79 8.03 -27.35
N ASP A 48 43.06 8.09 -26.04
CA ASP A 48 44.35 7.87 -25.40
C ASP A 48 44.57 6.41 -24.95
N GLY A 49 43.69 5.48 -25.35
CA GLY A 49 43.74 4.07 -24.95
C GLY A 49 43.40 3.81 -23.50
N LYS A 50 42.95 4.81 -22.73
CA LYS A 50 42.51 4.64 -21.34
C LYS A 50 41.01 4.41 -21.26
N VAL A 51 40.62 3.57 -20.30
CA VAL A 51 39.20 3.35 -19.98
C VAL A 51 38.72 4.51 -19.12
N ASN A 52 37.86 5.35 -19.68
CA ASN A 52 37.14 6.37 -18.95
C ASN A 52 35.82 5.77 -18.44
N THR A 53 35.54 5.91 -17.15
CA THR A 53 34.24 5.49 -16.60
C THR A 53 33.29 6.67 -16.66
N VAL A 54 32.34 6.61 -17.58
CA VAL A 54 31.16 7.48 -17.60
C VAL A 54 30.16 6.83 -16.66
N ILE A 55 30.07 7.34 -15.43
CA ILE A 55 29.06 6.86 -14.49
C ILE A 55 27.70 7.19 -15.11
N ASN A 56 26.90 6.17 -15.40
CA ASN A 56 25.48 6.38 -15.58
C ASN A 56 24.94 6.46 -14.15
N ASP A 57 24.31 7.58 -13.82
CA ASP A 57 23.86 7.87 -12.46
C ASP A 57 22.69 6.94 -12.11
N GLY A 58 22.91 5.94 -11.25
CA GLY A 58 21.82 5.00 -10.94
C GLY A 58 22.21 3.73 -10.17
N CYS A 59 21.20 2.91 -9.93
CA CYS A 59 21.28 1.65 -9.21
C CYS A 59 20.92 0.47 -10.13
N GLU A 60 21.62 -0.65 -9.98
CA GLU A 60 21.32 -1.89 -10.70
C GLU A 60 20.35 -2.75 -9.89
N ASN A 61 19.18 -3.07 -10.45
CA ASN A 61 18.22 -3.95 -9.78
C ASN A 61 18.56 -5.44 -9.99
N ASP A 62 17.80 -6.33 -9.35
CA ASP A 62 18.02 -7.79 -9.41
C ASP A 62 17.88 -8.39 -10.83
N ASN A 63 17.30 -7.65 -11.78
CA ASN A 63 17.21 -8.05 -13.20
C ASN A 63 18.38 -7.52 -14.05
N GLY A 64 19.37 -6.86 -13.43
CA GLY A 64 20.48 -6.20 -14.13
C GLY A 64 20.09 -4.92 -14.84
N LEU A 65 18.90 -4.36 -14.56
CA LEU A 65 18.46 -3.09 -15.15
C LEU A 65 18.97 -1.93 -14.32
N CYS A 66 19.47 -0.92 -15.02
CA CYS A 66 19.90 0.33 -14.40
C CYS A 66 18.76 1.30 -14.27
N LEU A 67 18.52 1.70 -13.04
CA LEU A 67 17.45 2.59 -12.64
C LEU A 67 18.04 3.94 -12.26
N ASP A 68 17.41 5.01 -12.73
CA ASP A 68 17.84 6.37 -12.43
C ASP A 68 17.75 6.67 -10.93
N LEU A 69 18.50 7.67 -10.47
CA LEU A 69 18.39 8.18 -9.11
C LEU A 69 16.93 8.53 -8.77
N ASP A 70 16.52 8.26 -7.53
CA ASP A 70 15.14 8.42 -7.04
C ASP A 70 14.10 7.53 -7.73
N THR A 71 14.49 6.57 -8.57
CA THR A 71 13.56 5.55 -9.06
C THR A 71 13.09 4.67 -7.89
N HIS A 72 11.77 4.47 -7.81
CA HIS A 72 11.11 3.59 -6.86
C HIS A 72 10.57 2.36 -7.56
N TRP A 73 10.71 1.19 -6.93
CA TRP A 73 10.07 -0.03 -7.38
C TRP A 73 9.72 -0.92 -6.19
N MET A 74 8.94 -1.97 -6.45
CA MET A 74 8.42 -2.84 -5.40
C MET A 74 8.37 -4.30 -5.88
N ASP A 75 8.78 -5.20 -4.99
CA ASP A 75 8.44 -6.62 -5.10
C ASP A 75 7.06 -6.87 -4.45
N ARG A 76 6.03 -7.08 -5.29
CA ARG A 76 4.64 -7.36 -4.86
C ARG A 76 4.51 -8.67 -4.08
N LYS A 77 5.42 -9.63 -4.27
CA LYS A 77 5.36 -10.93 -3.60
C LYS A 77 5.68 -10.77 -2.12
N GLU A 78 6.81 -10.14 -1.84
CA GLU A 78 7.32 -9.92 -0.49
C GLU A 78 6.87 -8.59 0.14
N CYS A 79 6.19 -7.71 -0.63
CA CYS A 79 5.90 -6.33 -0.27
C CYS A 79 7.16 -5.58 0.22
N ALA A 80 8.26 -5.76 -0.52
CA ALA A 80 9.50 -5.04 -0.31
C ALA A 80 9.54 -3.84 -1.26
N PHE A 81 9.84 -2.67 -0.71
CA PHE A 81 9.96 -1.43 -1.46
C PHE A 81 11.44 -1.07 -1.57
N PHE A 82 11.81 -0.60 -2.74
CA PHE A 82 13.18 -0.28 -3.07
C PHE A 82 13.24 1.12 -3.64
N LYS A 83 14.26 1.86 -3.24
CA LYS A 83 14.54 3.20 -3.76
C LYS A 83 16.01 3.29 -4.13
N CYS A 84 16.30 3.73 -5.34
CA CYS A 84 17.65 4.13 -5.71
C CYS A 84 17.94 5.52 -5.12
N THR A 85 18.98 5.63 -4.31
CA THR A 85 19.38 6.90 -3.71
C THR A 85 20.91 7.04 -3.71
N MET A 86 21.40 8.23 -3.36
CA MET A 86 22.83 8.51 -3.27
C MET A 86 23.19 8.80 -1.82
N GLU A 87 24.14 8.06 -1.27
CA GLU A 87 24.70 8.27 0.07
C GLU A 87 26.21 8.39 -0.07
N GLU A 88 26.84 9.41 0.52
CA GLU A 88 28.31 9.56 0.49
C GLU A 88 28.92 9.45 -0.93
N SER A 89 28.23 10.01 -1.94
CA SER A 89 28.62 9.95 -3.35
C SER A 89 28.63 8.55 -3.99
N ILE A 90 28.01 7.56 -3.37
CA ILE A 90 27.74 6.24 -3.94
C ILE A 90 26.24 6.00 -4.12
N TYR A 91 25.86 5.32 -5.19
CA TYR A 91 24.47 4.89 -5.40
C TYR A 91 24.18 3.65 -4.57
N VAL A 92 23.11 3.70 -3.79
CA VAL A 92 22.67 2.62 -2.91
C VAL A 92 21.19 2.34 -3.12
N ILE A 93 20.84 1.06 -3.03
CA ILE A 93 19.44 0.62 -3.02
C ILE A 93 18.99 0.56 -1.58
N LYS A 94 18.13 1.50 -1.19
CA LYS A 94 17.45 1.41 0.11
C LYS A 94 16.27 0.47 -0.02
N GLN A 95 16.28 -0.57 0.80
CA GLN A 95 15.16 -1.47 0.95
C GLN A 95 14.38 -1.11 2.22
N SER A 96 13.06 -0.99 2.08
CA SER A 96 12.14 -0.92 3.22
C SER A 96 11.12 -2.04 3.11
N LYS A 97 10.61 -2.48 4.26
CA LYS A 97 9.61 -3.53 4.33
C LYS A 97 8.24 -2.90 4.47
N GLY A 98 7.34 -3.25 3.57
CA GLY A 98 5.95 -2.84 3.63
C GLY A 98 5.05 -3.86 4.30
N CYS A 99 3.76 -3.54 4.31
CA CYS A 99 2.70 -4.39 4.84
C CYS A 99 1.84 -4.93 3.70
N LYS A 100 1.29 -6.15 3.88
CA LYS A 100 0.35 -6.75 2.94
C LYS A 100 -1.05 -6.84 3.52
N VAL A 101 -2.03 -6.20 2.89
CA VAL A 101 -3.45 -6.27 3.29
C VAL A 101 -4.29 -6.68 2.10
N ASP A 102 -4.99 -7.81 2.21
CA ASP A 102 -5.91 -8.31 1.19
C ASP A 102 -5.32 -8.40 -0.23
N GLY A 103 -3.99 -8.61 -0.33
CA GLY A 103 -3.26 -8.77 -1.59
C GLY A 103 -2.45 -7.55 -2.00
N GLU A 104 -2.83 -6.37 -1.51
CA GLU A 104 -2.15 -5.10 -1.80
C GLU A 104 -0.98 -4.85 -0.83
N CYS A 105 0.05 -4.19 -1.33
CA CYS A 105 1.22 -3.80 -0.55
C CYS A 105 1.18 -2.30 -0.24
N TYR A 106 1.59 -1.95 0.97
CA TYR A 106 1.61 -0.57 1.47
C TYR A 106 3.01 -0.24 1.99
N GLU A 107 3.47 0.96 1.74
CA GLU A 107 4.77 1.44 2.21
C GLU A 107 4.78 1.60 3.72
N GLN A 108 5.99 1.74 4.25
CA GLN A 108 6.19 2.05 5.65
C GLN A 108 5.49 3.36 6.02
N ASP A 109 4.89 3.41 7.20
CA ASP A 109 4.13 4.54 7.74
C ASP A 109 2.80 4.87 7.02
N ASP A 110 2.46 4.16 5.94
CA ASP A 110 1.18 4.32 5.26
C ASP A 110 -0.01 4.05 6.18
N LEU A 111 -1.05 4.85 6.00
CA LEU A 111 -2.36 4.61 6.57
C LEU A 111 -3.19 3.75 5.62
N VAL A 112 -3.48 2.52 6.05
CA VAL A 112 -4.31 1.59 5.30
C VAL A 112 -5.75 1.69 5.80
N MET A 113 -6.67 2.01 4.89
CA MET A 113 -8.10 2.08 5.17
C MET A 113 -8.82 0.92 4.47
N PRO A 114 -8.86 -0.29 5.06
CA PRO A 114 -9.53 -1.43 4.42
C PRO A 114 -11.05 -1.25 4.33
N ASN A 115 -11.61 -0.30 5.09
CA ASN A 115 -12.96 0.25 4.91
C ASN A 115 -13.01 1.67 5.49
N ALA A 116 -14.13 2.37 5.32
CA ALA A 116 -14.33 3.73 5.81
C ALA A 116 -14.19 3.89 7.36
N CYS A 117 -14.27 2.79 8.10
CA CYS A 117 -14.39 2.80 9.56
C CYS A 117 -13.18 2.24 10.29
N SER A 118 -12.18 1.77 9.55
CA SER A 118 -10.98 1.13 10.09
C SER A 118 -9.75 1.77 9.50
N VAL A 119 -8.77 1.99 10.36
CA VAL A 119 -7.49 2.59 10.02
C VAL A 119 -6.43 1.69 10.61
N LEU A 120 -5.57 1.16 9.75
CA LEU A 120 -4.35 0.46 10.11
C LEU A 120 -3.17 1.35 9.73
N LYS A 121 -2.03 1.19 10.39
CA LYS A 121 -0.78 1.83 10.03
C LYS A 121 0.24 0.76 9.73
N CYS A 122 0.95 0.85 8.61
CA CYS A 122 2.10 0.00 8.40
C CYS A 122 3.29 0.51 9.21
N ASP A 123 3.84 -0.31 10.10
CA ASP A 123 4.98 0.09 10.93
C ASP A 123 6.33 -0.12 10.21
N LEU A 124 7.42 0.25 10.89
CA LEU A 124 8.81 0.12 10.41
C LEU A 124 9.23 -1.33 10.11
N ASN A 125 8.53 -2.32 10.67
CA ASN A 125 8.86 -3.74 10.56
C ASN A 125 7.97 -4.46 9.53
N GLY A 126 7.13 -3.74 8.80
CA GLY A 126 6.13 -4.31 7.91
C GLY A 126 5.01 -5.04 8.66
N ILE A 127 4.70 -4.61 9.89
CA ILE A 127 3.60 -5.11 10.71
C ILE A 127 2.48 -4.07 10.72
N LEU A 128 1.25 -4.54 10.50
CA LEU A 128 0.06 -3.69 10.57
C LEU A 128 -0.29 -3.40 12.03
N GLU A 129 -0.14 -2.15 12.41
CA GLU A 129 -0.62 -1.62 13.68
C GLU A 129 -2.08 -1.15 13.54
N VAL A 130 -2.92 -1.56 14.48
CA VAL A 130 -4.33 -1.17 14.48
C VAL A 130 -4.50 0.21 15.12
N LYS A 131 -4.90 1.23 14.35
CA LYS A 131 -5.23 2.56 14.89
C LYS A 131 -6.72 2.69 15.20
N LYS A 132 -7.59 2.15 14.34
CA LYS A 132 -9.05 2.16 14.51
C LYS A 132 -9.65 0.90 13.88
N LEU A 133 -10.59 0.28 14.58
CA LEU A 133 -11.41 -0.82 14.03
C LEU A 133 -12.88 -0.46 14.10
N GLY A 134 -13.58 -0.70 13.00
CA GLY A 134 -15.01 -0.48 12.92
C GLY A 134 -15.64 -1.20 11.74
N CYS A 135 -16.97 -1.16 11.73
CA CYS A 135 -17.80 -1.69 10.66
C CYS A 135 -18.48 -0.52 9.98
N ASP A 136 -18.49 -0.57 8.66
CA ASP A 136 -19.23 0.35 7.82
C ASP A 136 -20.69 -0.10 7.76
N THR A 137 -21.62 0.83 8.03
CA THR A 137 -23.06 0.60 8.02
C THR A 137 -23.75 1.75 7.30
N SER A 138 -25.03 1.58 6.93
CA SER A 138 -25.81 2.65 6.30
C SER A 138 -25.99 3.90 7.18
N GLU A 139 -25.82 3.77 8.50
CA GLU A 139 -25.84 4.88 9.47
C GLU A 139 -24.44 5.46 9.75
N GLY A 140 -23.43 4.99 9.03
CA GLY A 140 -22.02 5.35 9.20
C GLY A 140 -21.25 4.34 10.06
N CYS A 141 -20.17 4.81 10.67
CA CYS A 141 -19.22 3.91 11.33
C CYS A 141 -19.65 3.48 12.73
N LYS A 142 -19.75 2.17 12.94
CA LYS A 142 -19.88 1.57 14.27
C LYS A 142 -18.53 1.08 14.77
N LYS A 143 -18.22 1.32 16.04
CA LYS A 143 -16.96 0.90 16.67
C LYS A 143 -16.89 -0.62 16.77
N ASN A 144 -15.68 -1.18 16.76
CA ASN A 144 -15.51 -2.61 16.99
C ASN A 144 -16.16 -3.05 18.32
N LYS A 145 -16.90 -4.16 18.28
CA LYS A 145 -17.71 -4.71 19.38
C LYS A 145 -18.88 -3.84 19.82
N GLU A 146 -19.17 -2.73 19.14
CA GLU A 146 -20.38 -1.96 19.37
C GLU A 146 -21.61 -2.81 19.05
N ILE A 147 -22.65 -2.66 19.87
CA ILE A 147 -23.91 -3.38 19.77
C ILE A 147 -25.02 -2.35 19.64
N TRP A 148 -25.81 -2.44 18.57
CA TRP A 148 -26.93 -1.53 18.32
C TRP A 148 -28.20 -2.29 17.94
N GLY A 149 -29.35 -1.67 18.20
CA GLY A 149 -30.63 -2.15 17.73
C GLY A 149 -30.92 -1.55 16.36
N LYS A 150 -31.51 -2.34 15.47
CA LYS A 150 -31.99 -1.95 14.14
C LYS A 150 -33.39 -2.51 13.96
N ILE A 151 -34.25 -1.74 13.30
CA ILE A 151 -35.60 -2.19 12.97
C ILE A 151 -35.55 -2.91 11.62
N GLU A 152 -36.03 -4.14 11.58
CA GLU A 152 -36.23 -4.90 10.35
C GLU A 152 -37.70 -5.36 10.33
N GLY A 153 -38.51 -4.69 9.51
CA GLY A 153 -39.96 -4.86 9.51
C GLY A 153 -40.59 -4.47 10.86
N GLU A 154 -41.32 -5.39 11.47
CA GLU A 154 -41.96 -5.21 12.78
C GLU A 154 -41.07 -5.61 13.96
N SER A 155 -39.86 -6.11 13.70
CA SER A 155 -38.97 -6.66 14.73
C SER A 155 -37.75 -5.78 14.98
N CYS A 156 -37.34 -5.68 16.25
CA CYS A 156 -36.04 -5.15 16.61
C CYS A 156 -34.98 -6.26 16.56
N VAL A 157 -34.04 -6.14 15.64
CA VAL A 157 -32.84 -6.98 15.56
C VAL A 157 -31.70 -6.26 16.28
N THR A 158 -30.77 -7.00 16.86
CA THR A 158 -29.52 -6.42 17.35
C THR A 158 -28.38 -6.95 16.55
N GLU A 159 -27.54 -6.01 16.19
CA GLU A 159 -26.35 -6.24 15.43
C GLU A 159 -25.15 -5.92 16.30
N LYS A 160 -24.05 -6.59 15.99
CA LYS A 160 -22.75 -6.35 16.61
C LYS A 160 -21.72 -6.17 15.52
N CYS A 161 -20.92 -5.12 15.65
CA CYS A 161 -19.76 -4.96 14.80
C CYS A 161 -18.65 -5.90 15.27
N VAL A 162 -18.14 -6.73 14.35
CA VAL A 162 -16.97 -7.56 14.57
C VAL A 162 -15.91 -7.20 13.55
N ALA A 163 -14.95 -6.38 13.97
CA ALA A 163 -13.79 -5.98 13.20
C ALA A 163 -12.51 -6.53 13.85
N ARG A 164 -11.66 -7.21 13.09
CA ARG A 164 -10.39 -7.76 13.57
C ARG A 164 -9.39 -7.96 12.44
N LEU A 165 -8.11 -7.92 12.79
CA LEU A 165 -7.01 -8.27 11.91
C LEU A 165 -6.57 -9.71 12.20
N VAL A 166 -6.65 -10.59 11.20
CA VAL A 166 -6.29 -12.01 11.34
C VAL A 166 -4.83 -12.21 10.97
N LYS A 167 -4.03 -12.65 11.95
CA LYS A 167 -2.59 -12.92 11.80
C LYS A 167 -1.79 -11.77 11.15
N GLY A 168 -2.24 -10.53 11.33
CA GLY A 168 -1.55 -9.37 10.76
C GLY A 168 -1.62 -9.23 9.24
N LYS A 169 -2.46 -10.01 8.53
CA LYS A 169 -2.47 -10.06 7.04
C LYS A 169 -3.82 -9.85 6.40
N ARG A 170 -4.90 -10.24 7.08
CA ARG A 170 -6.25 -10.18 6.53
C ARG A 170 -7.15 -9.38 7.44
N PHE A 171 -7.77 -8.35 6.90
CA PHE A 171 -8.76 -7.59 7.63
C PHE A 171 -10.14 -8.25 7.49
N ILE A 172 -10.84 -8.39 8.62
CA ILE A 172 -12.22 -8.87 8.63
C ILE A 172 -13.06 -7.83 9.34
N SER A 173 -14.05 -7.29 8.64
CA SER A 173 -15.12 -6.49 9.20
C SER A 173 -16.44 -7.09 8.77
N LYS A 174 -17.29 -7.44 9.73
CA LYS A 174 -18.65 -7.89 9.45
C LYS A 174 -19.60 -7.48 10.56
N ILE A 175 -20.86 -7.35 10.17
CA ILE A 175 -21.98 -7.15 11.09
C ILE A 175 -22.53 -8.53 11.41
N GLU A 176 -22.54 -8.90 12.69
CA GLU A 176 -23.16 -10.13 13.15
C GLU A 176 -24.53 -9.83 13.75
N SER A 177 -25.58 -10.38 13.17
CA SER A 177 -26.92 -10.36 13.77
C SER A 177 -26.93 -11.30 14.98
N LEU A 178 -27.16 -10.73 16.16
CA LEU A 178 -27.29 -11.48 17.40
C LEU A 178 -28.70 -12.07 17.44
N ALA A 179 -28.82 -13.31 16.97
CA ALA A 179 -30.07 -14.06 17.09
C ALA A 179 -30.57 -13.98 18.54
N ARG A 180 -31.76 -13.39 18.75
CA ARG A 180 -32.50 -13.29 20.03
C ARG A 180 -32.14 -12.16 20.99
N SER A 181 -31.63 -11.05 20.48
CA SER A 181 -31.57 -9.83 21.26
C SER A 181 -32.98 -9.25 21.48
N LYS A 182 -33.49 -9.47 22.69
CA LYS A 182 -34.81 -9.08 23.18
C LYS A 182 -34.94 -7.57 23.40
N HIS A 183 -34.85 -6.80 22.33
CA HIS A 183 -35.10 -5.37 22.32
C HIS A 183 -36.60 -5.13 22.14
N CYS A 184 -37.05 -3.97 22.61
CA CYS A 184 -38.45 -3.56 22.49
C CYS A 184 -38.52 -2.39 21.51
N LYS A 185 -39.42 -2.46 20.54
CA LYS A 185 -39.73 -1.35 19.63
C LYS A 185 -40.68 -0.37 20.33
N GLU A 186 -40.40 0.92 20.23
CA GLU A 186 -41.34 1.98 20.58
C GLU A 186 -42.53 1.97 19.59
N LYS A 187 -43.79 2.20 20.04
CA LYS A 187 -44.97 2.00 19.15
C LYS A 187 -44.95 2.99 17.99
N ASN A 188 -44.55 4.23 18.27
CA ASN A 188 -44.67 5.37 17.36
C ASN A 188 -43.32 5.96 16.91
N ALA A 189 -42.21 5.29 17.23
CA ALA A 189 -40.88 5.76 16.84
C ALA A 189 -40.04 4.60 16.31
N ASP A 190 -39.13 4.91 15.40
CA ASP A 190 -38.15 3.96 14.88
C ASP A 190 -36.97 3.77 15.84
N VAL A 191 -37.29 3.50 17.11
CA VAL A 191 -36.33 3.35 18.20
C VAL A 191 -36.44 1.95 18.81
N CYS A 192 -35.31 1.26 18.89
CA CYS A 192 -35.18 -0.01 19.60
C CYS A 192 -34.52 0.21 20.96
N HIS A 193 -35.24 -0.17 22.01
CA HIS A 193 -34.78 -0.07 23.39
C HIS A 193 -34.09 -1.35 23.87
N ARG A 194 -32.94 -1.20 24.53
CA ARG A 194 -32.20 -2.31 25.14
C ARG A 194 -33.00 -2.93 26.28
N ARG A 195 -32.82 -4.24 26.52
CA ARG A 195 -33.42 -4.91 27.67
C ARG A 195 -33.07 -4.17 28.97
N GLY A 196 -34.09 -3.89 29.79
CA GLY A 196 -33.93 -3.22 31.08
C GLY A 196 -33.98 -1.70 31.03
N THR A 197 -33.98 -1.06 29.86
CA THR A 197 -34.21 0.39 29.77
C THR A 197 -35.66 0.71 30.06
N ASN A 198 -35.88 1.88 30.65
CA ASN A 198 -37.19 2.48 30.83
C ASN A 198 -37.29 3.71 29.93
N TRP A 199 -38.47 3.98 29.40
CA TRP A 199 -38.79 5.20 28.66
C TRP A 199 -40.23 5.61 28.90
N HIS A 200 -40.59 6.81 28.46
CA HIS A 200 -41.95 7.29 28.48
C HIS A 200 -42.49 7.35 27.07
N GLU A 201 -43.75 6.96 26.90
CA GLU A 201 -44.42 6.98 25.61
C GLU A 201 -45.81 7.57 25.80
N TYR A 202 -46.17 8.49 24.91
CA TYR A 202 -47.48 9.12 24.90
C TYR A 202 -48.43 8.32 24.02
N ASP A 203 -49.55 7.88 24.61
CA ASP A 203 -50.62 7.23 23.88
C ASP A 203 -51.70 8.25 23.52
N SER A 204 -51.80 8.57 22.22
CA SER A 204 -52.78 9.54 21.71
C SER A 204 -54.22 9.08 21.80
N GLU A 205 -54.48 7.77 21.94
CA GLU A 205 -55.85 7.24 22.09
C GLU A 205 -56.35 7.40 23.52
N GLU A 206 -55.46 7.25 24.51
CA GLU A 206 -55.80 7.38 25.93
C GLU A 206 -55.56 8.79 26.51
N ASP A 207 -54.90 9.69 25.75
CA ASP A 207 -54.43 11.02 26.20
C ASP A 207 -53.56 10.91 27.48
N LYS A 208 -52.64 9.94 27.50
CA LYS A 208 -51.83 9.58 28.69
C LYS A 208 -50.39 9.22 28.36
N CYS A 209 -49.50 9.54 29.30
CA CYS A 209 -48.12 9.08 29.29
C CYS A 209 -47.96 7.78 30.07
N HIS A 210 -47.38 6.77 29.44
CA HIS A 210 -47.05 5.49 30.07
C HIS A 210 -45.56 5.37 30.34
N GLY A 211 -45.18 4.85 31.52
CA GLY A 211 -43.82 4.39 31.76
C GLY A 211 -43.65 2.98 31.22
N ILE A 212 -42.73 2.77 30.29
CA ILE A 212 -42.50 1.46 29.67
C ILE A 212 -41.13 0.94 30.09
N LYS A 213 -41.07 -0.36 30.41
CA LYS A 213 -39.82 -1.08 30.64
C LYS A 213 -39.66 -2.22 29.64
N CYS A 214 -38.48 -2.35 29.04
CA CYS A 214 -38.20 -3.48 28.16
C CYS A 214 -37.87 -4.75 28.97
N GLY A 215 -38.75 -5.74 28.92
CA GLY A 215 -38.68 -6.95 29.73
C GLY A 215 -37.71 -8.02 29.24
N ARG A 216 -37.58 -9.12 30.02
CA ARG A 216 -36.65 -10.24 29.77
C ARG A 216 -36.90 -11.05 28.50
N LEU A 217 -37.97 -10.78 27.76
CA LEU A 217 -38.37 -11.48 26.53
C LEU A 217 -38.64 -10.51 25.37
N GLY A 218 -38.23 -9.24 25.47
CA GLY A 218 -38.56 -8.21 24.46
C GLY A 218 -40.01 -7.75 24.56
N ARG A 219 -40.72 -8.18 25.62
CA ARG A 219 -42.08 -7.73 25.92
C ARG A 219 -42.03 -6.39 26.64
N ARG A 220 -42.85 -5.45 26.18
CA ARG A 220 -43.09 -4.16 26.84
C ARG A 220 -43.86 -4.41 28.13
N GLN A 221 -43.37 -3.88 29.24
CA GLN A 221 -44.10 -3.82 30.50
C GLN A 221 -44.57 -2.38 30.71
N ILE A 222 -45.88 -2.17 30.53
CA ILE A 222 -46.51 -0.86 30.71
C ILE A 222 -46.81 -0.69 32.20
N LYS A 223 -46.19 0.31 32.83
CA LYS A 223 -46.57 0.79 34.15
C LYS A 223 -47.45 2.02 33.98
N ARG A 224 -48.71 1.92 34.41
CA ARG A 224 -49.58 3.08 34.59
C ARG A 224 -49.01 3.94 35.71
N MET A 225 -48.68 5.19 35.41
CA MET A 225 -48.31 6.16 36.44
C MET A 225 -49.59 6.55 37.18
N LYS A 226 -49.56 6.53 38.52
CA LYS A 226 -50.65 7.08 39.32
C LYS A 226 -50.52 8.60 39.23
N GLY A 227 -51.49 9.24 38.58
CA GLY A 227 -51.66 10.69 38.62
C GLY A 227 -52.14 11.14 39.99
#